data_AF-A0A7V3U6E7-F1
#
_entry.id   AF-A0A7V3U6E7-F1
#
_cell.length_a   1.000
_cell.length_b   1.000
_cell.length_c   1.000
_cell.angle_alpha   90.00
_cell.angle_beta   90.00
_cell.angle_gamma   90.00
#
_symmetry.space_group_name_H-M   'P 1'
#
loop_
_entity.id
_entity.type
_entity.pdbx_description
1 polymer ?
#
loop_
_entity_poly.entity_id
_entity_poly.type
_entity_poly.pdbx_seq_one_letter_code
_entity_poly.pdbx_strand_id
1 'polypeptide(L)' 'MKKIALAAALAVAATTATAGNLQPPVMDDEVIVEETTASSGGIVVPLMILLMAAAVASN' A
#
# COMPACT_ATOMS: atom_id res chain seq x y z
N MET A 1 6.67 2.69 -28.29
CA MET A 1 7.84 2.00 -27.69
C MET A 1 8.32 2.65 -26.37
N LYS A 2 8.28 3.97 -26.19
CA LYS A 2 8.68 4.63 -24.92
C LYS A 2 7.73 4.38 -23.72
N LYS A 3 6.46 4.10 -24.00
CA LYS A 3 5.42 3.85 -22.98
C LYS A 3 5.62 2.51 -22.23
N ILE A 4 6.17 1.50 -22.91
CA ILE A 4 6.45 0.18 -22.31
C ILE A 4 7.66 0.27 -21.36
N ALA A 5 8.67 1.05 -21.72
CA ALA A 5 9.84 1.26 -20.86
C ALA A 5 9.45 1.92 -19.52
N LEU A 6 8.54 2.89 -19.54
CA LEU A 6 8.07 3.56 -18.32
C LEU A 6 7.20 2.64 -17.46
N ALA A 7 6.31 1.86 -18.09
CA ALA A 7 5.51 0.86 -17.40
C ALA A 7 6.37 -0.23 -16.74
N ALA A 8 7.42 -0.69 -17.43
CA ALA A 8 8.37 -1.67 -16.89
C ALA A 8 9.17 -1.10 -15.71
N ALA A 9 9.62 0.15 -15.80
CA ALA A 9 10.33 0.82 -14.71
C ALA A 9 9.45 0.96 -13.46
N LEU A 10 8.17 1.33 -13.62
CA LEU A 10 7.22 1.45 -12.52
C LEU A 10 6.89 0.08 -11.89
N ALA A 11 6.71 -0.96 -12.71
CA ALA A 11 6.43 -2.32 -12.25
C ALA A 11 7.61 -2.89 -11.42
N VAL A 12 8.84 -2.66 -11.85
CA VAL A 12 10.04 -3.08 -11.09
C VAL A 12 10.14 -2.31 -9.77
N ALA A 13 9.91 -1.00 -9.77
CA ALA A 13 9.98 -0.17 -8.56
C ALA A 13 8.92 -0.54 -7.50
N ALA A 14 7.76 -1.03 -7.92
CA ALA A 14 6.66 -1.42 -7.02
C ALA A 14 6.93 -2.72 -6.23
N THR A 15 7.95 -3.50 -6.60
CA THR A 15 8.25 -4.81 -5.97
C THR A 15 8.74 -4.68 -4.51
N THR A 16 9.01 -3.47 -4.01
CA THR A 16 9.51 -3.22 -2.66
C THR A 16 8.42 -3.16 -1.59
N ALA A 17 7.13 -3.15 -1.97
CA ALA A 17 6.01 -3.10 -1.04
C ALA A 17 5.44 -4.49 -0.69
N THR A 18 6.29 -5.51 -0.53
CA THR A 18 5.86 -6.83 -0.04
C THR A 18 6.01 -6.90 1.48
N ALA A 19 4.93 -7.24 2.18
CA ALA A 19 4.96 -7.54 3.61
C ALA A 19 5.86 -8.77 3.82
N GLY A 20 7.10 -8.55 4.26
CA GLY A 20 8.07 -9.61 4.51
C GLY A 20 7.53 -10.68 5.47
N ASN A 21 8.11 -11.88 5.42
CA ASN A 21 7.75 -12.97 6.32
C ASN A 21 7.86 -12.50 7.77
N LEU A 22 6.74 -12.57 8.48
CA LEU A 22 6.68 -12.31 9.92
C LEU A 22 7.66 -13.28 10.59
N GLN A 23 8.64 -12.71 11.31
CA GLN A 23 9.45 -13.45 12.28
C GLN A 23 8.51 -14.29 13.15
N PRO A 24 8.84 -15.57 13.47
CA PRO A 24 8.01 -16.36 14.37
C PRO A 24 7.76 -15.55 15.65
N PRO A 25 6.49 -15.29 16.00
CA PRO A 25 6.15 -14.45 17.14
C PRO A 25 6.62 -15.17 18.41
N VAL A 26 7.52 -14.54 19.15
CA VAL A 26 7.83 -14.94 20.53
C VAL A 26 6.60 -14.55 21.33
N MET A 27 5.83 -15.56 21.77
CA MET A 27 4.66 -15.36 22.63
C MET A 27 5.16 -15.02 24.04
N ASP A 28 5.29 -13.72 24.33
CA ASP A 28 5.41 -13.23 25.70
C ASP A 28 4.01 -13.20 26.35
N ASP A 29 3.95 -13.63 27.61
CA ASP A 29 2.73 -13.94 28.34
C ASP A 29 1.69 -12.79 28.37
N GLU A 30 0.42 -13.18 28.16
CA GLU A 30 -0.83 -12.45 28.37
C GLU A 30 -1.13 -11.15 27.59
N VAL A 31 -1.77 -11.36 26.43
CA VAL A 31 -3.04 -10.76 25.96
C VAL A 31 -3.31 -9.29 26.37
N ILE A 32 -2.65 -8.35 25.69
CA ILE A 32 -3.39 -7.23 25.12
C ILE A 32 -3.61 -7.61 23.66
N VAL A 33 -4.86 -7.95 23.32
CA VAL A 33 -5.26 -8.02 21.91
C VAL A 33 -5.06 -6.62 21.37
N GLU A 34 -3.91 -6.39 20.73
CA GLU A 34 -3.79 -5.27 19.81
C GLU A 34 -4.90 -5.50 18.79
N GLU A 35 -5.97 -4.72 18.93
CA GLU A 35 -7.02 -4.57 17.93
C GLU A 35 -6.29 -4.26 16.63
N THR A 36 -5.98 -5.31 15.88
CA THR A 36 -5.32 -5.21 14.59
C THR A 36 -6.37 -4.58 13.72
N THR A 37 -6.42 -3.25 13.73
CA THR A 37 -7.32 -2.47 12.91
C THR A 37 -7.01 -2.93 11.50
N ALA A 38 -7.96 -3.66 10.92
CA ALA A 38 -7.83 -4.16 9.57
C ALA A 38 -7.30 -3.03 8.69
N SER A 39 -6.34 -3.32 7.82
CA SER A 39 -5.86 -2.36 6.81
C SER A 39 -6.94 -2.14 5.73
N SER A 40 -8.17 -1.86 6.15
CA SER A 40 -9.29 -1.38 5.35
C SER A 40 -9.03 0.04 4.81
N GLY A 41 -7.95 0.69 5.27
CA GLY A 41 -7.36 1.88 4.66
C GLY A 41 -6.80 1.68 3.25
N GLY A 42 -6.67 0.43 2.77
CA GLY A 42 -6.19 0.13 1.41
C GLY A 42 -7.01 0.79 0.30
N ILE A 43 -8.28 1.12 0.54
CA ILE A 43 -9.11 1.88 -0.42
C ILE A 43 -9.08 3.40 -0.21
N VAL A 44 -8.73 3.86 0.99
CA VAL A 44 -8.69 5.30 1.31
C VAL A 44 -7.57 5.99 0.51
N VAL A 45 -6.40 5.36 0.43
CA VAL A 45 -5.26 5.88 -0.35
C VAL A 45 -5.59 6.05 -1.84
N PRO A 46 -6.11 5.05 -2.57
CA PRO A 46 -6.47 5.22 -3.98
C PRO A 46 -7.62 6.22 -4.19
N LEU A 47 -8.60 6.31 -3.27
CA LEU A 47 -9.66 7.32 -3.36
C LEU A 47 -9.14 8.75 -3.21
N MET A 48 -8.20 9.00 -2.29
CA MET A 48 -7.57 10.32 -2.13
C MET A 48 -6.80 10.74 -3.38
N ILE A 49 -6.09 9.80 -4.02
CA ILE A 49 -5.38 10.05 -5.28
C ILE A 49 -6.38 10.39 -6.40
N LEU A 50 -7.50 9.67 -6.49
CA LEU A 50 -8.55 9.95 -7.47
C LEU A 50 -9.19 11.33 -7.27
N LEU A 51 -9.46 11.71 -6.01
CA LEU A 51 -10.00 13.04 -5.68
C LEU A 51 -9.04 14.16 -6.07
N MET A 52 -7.75 14.01 -5.75
CA MET A 52 -6.72 14.98 -6.16
C MET A 52 -6.63 15.10 -7.68
N ALA A 53 -6.67 13.98 -8.41
CA ALA A 53 -6.67 13.97 -9.88
C ALA A 53 -7.90 14.68 -10.47
N ALA A 54 -9.09 14.49 -9.89
CA ALA A 54 -10.30 15.19 -10.30
C ALA A 54 -10.22 16.70 -10.02
N ALA A 55 -9.68 17.10 -8.87
CA ALA A 55 -9.53 18.50 -8.50
C ALA A 55 -8.58 19.26 -9.45
N VAL A 56 -7.44 18.66 -9.82
CA VAL A 56 -6.53 19.28 -10.81
C VAL A 56 -7.10 19.30 -12.22
N ALA A 57 -7.98 18.36 -12.58
CA ALA A 57 -8.65 18.35 -13.89
C ALA A 57 -9.81 19.36 -13.99
N SER A 58 -10.27 19.90 -12.86
CA SER A 58 -11.42 20.82 -12.77
C SER A 58 -11.02 22.31 -12.71
N ASN A 59 -9.74 22.64 -12.85
CA ASN A 59 -9.17 23.99 -12.88
C ASN A 59 -8.55 24.28 -14.25
#